data_AF-A0A402BWH5-F1
#
_entry.id   AF-A0A402BWH5-F1
#
_cell.length_a   1.000
_cell.length_b   1.000
_cell.length_c   1.000
_cell.angle_alpha   90.00
_cell.angle_beta   90.00
_cell.angle_gamma   90.00
#
_symmetry.space_group_name_H-M   'P 1'
#
loop_
_entity.id
_entity.type
_entity.pdbx_description
1 polymer ?
#
loop_
_entity_poly.entity_id
_entity_poly.type
_entity_poly.pdbx_seq_one_letter_code
_entity_poly.pdbx_strand_id
1 'polypeptide(L)'
;MPADLNLEKFHLILQVALGWQNAQLFKFIVNKRHYGLVDFEYEDNMINAKNLTIRNIMPVEKQKIVYIYDFVDSWEHEIVLEKIIPNASNYKHILCMDGERACPPENCGGVSGYLEILATLRALVGEQDKEFIMLVNGQNPEVIDLARINRRLKRLKI
;
A
#
# COMPACT_ATOMS: atom_id res chain seq x y z
N MET A 1 13.30 2.79 6.89
CA MET A 1 12.30 3.84 7.20
C MET A 1 12.35 4.13 8.70
N PRO A 2 12.15 5.38 9.14
CA PRO A 2 12.12 5.72 10.58
C PRO A 2 10.94 5.07 11.29
N ALA A 3 11.19 4.47 12.47
CA ALA A 3 10.18 3.73 13.22
C ALA A 3 9.21 4.63 14.02
N ASP A 4 9.55 5.90 14.16
CA ASP A 4 8.80 6.95 14.86
C ASP A 4 7.78 7.67 13.96
N LEU A 5 7.69 7.31 12.68
CA LEU A 5 6.60 7.77 11.83
C LEU A 5 5.27 7.29 12.37
N ASN A 6 4.28 8.20 12.39
CA ASN A 6 2.91 7.83 12.72
C ASN A 6 2.28 6.97 11.61
N LEU A 7 1.16 6.31 11.91
CA LEU A 7 0.55 5.37 10.96
C LEU A 7 -0.09 6.06 9.75
N GLU A 8 -0.48 7.34 9.84
CA GLU A 8 -0.93 8.11 8.68
C GLU A 8 0.23 8.33 7.69
N LYS A 9 1.42 8.69 8.19
CA LYS A 9 2.63 8.80 7.37
C LYS A 9 3.03 7.45 6.78
N PHE A 10 2.90 6.38 7.56
CA PHE A 10 3.16 5.02 7.07
C PHE A 10 2.19 4.63 5.95
N HIS A 11 0.90 4.93 6.11
CA HIS A 11 -0.11 4.79 5.06
C HIS A 11 0.27 5.53 3.77
N LEU A 12 0.69 6.79 3.83
CA LEU A 12 1.13 7.54 2.65
C LEU A 12 2.33 6.89 1.93
N ILE A 13 3.22 6.26 2.68
CA ILE A 13 4.37 5.53 2.11
C ILE A 13 3.88 4.28 1.36
N LEU A 14 2.94 3.52 1.94
CA LEU A 14 2.32 2.37 1.29
C LEU A 14 1.59 2.80 0.01
N GLN A 15 0.80 3.87 0.06
CA GLN A 15 0.10 4.42 -1.09
C GLN A 15 1.06 4.75 -2.25
N VAL A 16 2.22 5.35 -1.95
CA VAL A 16 3.23 5.62 -2.96
C VAL A 16 3.86 4.33 -3.51
N ALA A 17 4.18 3.38 -2.64
CA ALA A 17 4.78 2.09 -3.01
C ALA A 17 3.85 1.24 -3.87
N LEU A 18 2.55 1.23 -3.54
CA LEU A 18 1.49 0.50 -4.23
C LEU A 18 0.97 1.26 -5.47
N GLY A 19 1.48 2.46 -5.75
CA GLY A 19 1.09 3.21 -6.95
C GLY A 19 -0.30 3.88 -6.87
N TRP A 20 -0.92 3.86 -5.70
CA TRP A 20 -2.26 4.36 -5.40
C TRP A 20 -2.31 5.88 -5.17
N GLN A 21 -3.53 6.41 -5.06
CA GLN A 21 -3.84 7.85 -5.04
C GLN A 21 -4.38 8.35 -3.70
N ASN A 22 -4.57 7.47 -2.71
CA ASN A 22 -5.07 7.84 -1.38
C ASN A 22 -6.47 8.49 -1.45
N ALA A 23 -7.36 7.93 -2.26
CA ALA A 23 -8.73 8.40 -2.45
C ALA A 23 -9.74 7.76 -1.49
N GLN A 24 -9.38 6.65 -0.84
CA GLN A 24 -10.30 5.84 -0.02
C GLN A 24 -9.86 5.73 1.43
N LEU A 25 -10.74 5.20 2.27
CA LEU A 25 -10.45 4.91 3.67
C LEU A 25 -9.42 3.77 3.81
N PHE A 26 -8.72 3.78 4.94
CA PHE A 26 -7.75 2.76 5.28
C PHE A 26 -7.82 2.40 6.77
N LYS A 27 -7.35 1.19 7.11
CA LYS A 27 -7.06 0.81 8.49
C LYS A 27 -5.91 -0.19 8.58
N PHE A 28 -5.21 -0.16 9.71
CA PHE A 28 -4.31 -1.22 10.15
C PHE A 28 -5.00 -2.07 11.21
N ILE A 29 -4.89 -3.38 11.11
CA ILE A 29 -5.38 -4.34 12.10
C ILE A 29 -4.18 -4.92 12.84
N VAL A 30 -4.11 -4.67 14.16
CA VAL A 30 -3.04 -5.15 15.04
C VAL A 30 -3.68 -5.74 16.28
N ASN A 31 -3.51 -7.05 16.51
CA ASN A 31 -4.09 -7.75 17.66
C ASN A 31 -5.60 -7.46 17.85
N LYS A 32 -6.37 -7.51 16.75
CA LYS A 32 -7.82 -7.20 16.70
C LYS A 32 -8.22 -5.75 17.00
N ARG A 33 -7.26 -4.83 17.09
CA ARG A 33 -7.50 -3.38 17.19
C ARG A 33 -7.30 -2.73 15.83
N HIS A 34 -8.17 -1.77 15.51
CA HIS A 34 -8.20 -1.13 14.20
C HIS A 34 -7.70 0.31 14.31
N TYR A 35 -6.80 0.70 13.42
CA TYR A 35 -6.12 1.99 13.43
C TYR A 35 -6.23 2.67 12.06
N GLY A 36 -6.90 3.80 11.98
CA GLY A 36 -7.21 4.45 10.69
C GLY A 36 -7.60 5.91 10.86
N LEU A 37 -8.24 6.47 9.84
CA LEU A 37 -8.96 7.73 10.00
C LEU A 37 -10.21 7.45 10.85
N VAL A 38 -10.43 8.25 11.90
CA VAL A 38 -11.61 8.08 12.75
C VAL A 38 -12.83 8.51 11.94
N ASP A 39 -13.66 7.53 11.62
CA ASP A 39 -14.93 7.72 10.92
C ASP A 39 -15.98 6.86 11.62
N PHE A 40 -16.90 7.53 12.30
CA PHE A 40 -17.94 6.91 13.10
C PHE A 40 -19.06 6.29 12.25
N GLU A 41 -19.11 6.56 10.95
CA GLU A 41 -20.10 5.92 10.06
C GLU A 41 -19.68 4.49 9.69
N TYR A 42 -18.37 4.21 9.68
CA TYR A 42 -17.84 2.91 9.29
C TYR A 42 -17.50 2.02 10.47
N GLU A 43 -16.90 2.58 11.53
CA GLU A 43 -16.42 1.76 12.65
C GLU A 43 -16.28 2.53 13.97
N ASP A 44 -17.19 2.25 14.92
CA ASP A 44 -17.24 2.91 16.24
C ASP A 44 -15.95 2.78 17.07
N ASN A 45 -15.17 1.72 16.87
CA ASN A 45 -13.98 1.41 17.67
C ASN A 45 -12.65 1.77 16.96
N MET A 46 -12.69 2.60 15.91
CA MET A 46 -11.50 3.01 15.18
C MET A 46 -10.59 3.90 16.03
N ILE A 47 -9.32 3.51 16.19
CA ILE A 47 -8.31 4.31 16.86
C ILE A 47 -7.60 5.20 15.83
N ASN A 48 -7.40 6.48 16.16
CA ASN A 48 -6.76 7.42 15.23
C ASN A 48 -5.31 7.02 14.90
N ALA A 49 -5.02 6.80 13.61
CA ALA A 49 -3.71 6.45 13.07
C ALA A 49 -2.60 7.46 13.39
N LYS A 50 -2.94 8.73 13.68
CA LYS A 50 -1.97 9.76 14.08
C LYS A 50 -1.37 9.54 15.47
N ASN A 51 -2.07 8.79 16.33
CA ASN A 51 -1.71 8.66 17.74
C ASN A 51 -0.65 7.59 18.03
N LEU A 52 -0.31 6.77 17.03
CA LEU A 52 0.64 5.68 17.17
C LEU A 52 1.66 5.72 16.06
N THR A 53 2.84 5.18 16.36
CA THR A 53 3.95 5.03 15.43
C THR A 53 4.12 3.58 15.00
N ILE A 54 4.90 3.37 13.94
CA ILE A 54 5.30 2.03 13.48
C ILE A 54 5.91 1.23 14.63
N ARG A 55 6.78 1.85 15.44
CA ARG A 55 7.39 1.23 16.63
C ARG A 55 6.36 0.78 17.65
N ASN A 56 5.25 1.51 17.83
CA ASN A 56 4.24 1.12 18.80
C ASN A 56 3.50 -0.15 18.38
N ILE A 57 3.24 -0.32 17.07
CA ILE A 57 2.47 -1.45 16.56
C ILE A 57 3.31 -2.64 16.13
N MET A 58 4.58 -2.42 15.76
CA MET A 58 5.54 -3.44 15.38
C MET A 58 6.89 -3.23 16.09
N PRO A 59 6.95 -3.44 17.42
CA PRO A 59 8.18 -3.26 18.19
C PRO A 59 9.24 -4.36 17.96
N VAL A 60 8.85 -5.53 17.44
CA VAL A 60 9.72 -6.71 17.35
C VAL A 60 9.74 -7.24 15.92
N GLU A 61 10.92 -7.68 15.47
CA GLU A 61 11.09 -8.35 14.17
C GLU A 61 10.17 -9.58 14.05
N LYS A 62 9.79 -9.90 12.82
CA LYS A 62 8.84 -10.95 12.41
C LYS A 62 7.39 -10.71 12.83
N GLN A 63 7.09 -9.59 13.50
CA GLN A 63 5.71 -9.23 13.77
C GLN A 63 4.97 -8.93 12.46
N LYS A 64 3.71 -9.34 12.42
CA LYS A 64 2.80 -9.19 11.29
C LYS A 64 1.61 -8.33 11.67
N ILE A 65 1.14 -7.54 10.73
CA ILE A 65 -0.12 -6.80 10.82
C ILE A 65 -0.85 -6.87 9.46
N VAL A 66 -2.11 -6.47 9.44
CA VAL A 66 -2.86 -6.29 8.20
C VAL A 66 -3.08 -4.81 7.94
N TYR A 67 -2.92 -4.38 6.70
CA TYR A 67 -3.31 -3.08 6.19
C TYR A 67 -4.44 -3.29 5.19
N ILE A 68 -5.59 -2.66 5.44
CA ILE A 68 -6.75 -2.68 4.56
C ILE A 68 -6.90 -1.28 3.96
N TYR A 69 -7.04 -1.22 2.64
CA TYR A 69 -7.32 0.00 1.90
C TYR A 69 -8.53 -0.20 1.00
N ASP A 70 -9.38 0.84 0.93
CA ASP A 70 -10.69 0.80 0.29
C ASP A 70 -11.61 -0.22 0.96
N PHE A 71 -12.60 0.22 1.73
CA PHE A 71 -13.50 -0.70 2.44
C PHE A 71 -14.54 -1.35 1.53
N VAL A 72 -14.63 -0.94 0.26
CA VAL A 72 -15.48 -1.54 -0.75
C VAL A 72 -14.70 -2.60 -1.53
N ASP A 73 -13.57 -2.20 -2.13
CA ASP A 73 -12.71 -3.14 -2.89
C ASP A 73 -11.91 -4.09 -1.97
N SER A 74 -11.76 -3.72 -0.70
CA SER A 74 -11.15 -4.49 0.40
C SER A 74 -9.76 -5.01 0.07
N TRP A 75 -8.86 -4.12 -0.34
CA TRP A 75 -7.46 -4.49 -0.58
C TRP A 75 -6.75 -4.78 0.73
N GLU A 76 -6.47 -6.06 0.99
CA GLU A 76 -5.76 -6.50 2.18
C GLU A 76 -4.28 -6.80 1.89
N HIS A 77 -3.40 -6.18 2.66
CA HIS A 77 -1.96 -6.40 2.62
C HIS A 77 -1.47 -6.89 3.98
N GLU A 78 -0.79 -8.03 4.00
CA GLU A 78 0.03 -8.42 5.15
C GLU A 78 1.32 -7.60 5.15
N ILE A 79 1.65 -6.98 6.28
CA ILE A 79 2.91 -6.26 6.48
C ILE A 79 3.71 -6.98 7.55
N VAL A 80 4.96 -7.30 7.22
CA VAL A 80 5.89 -8.00 8.11
C VAL A 80 7.08 -7.11 8.43
N LEU A 81 7.40 -6.95 9.71
CA LEU A 81 8.63 -6.28 10.12
C LEU A 81 9.82 -7.25 9.99
N GLU A 82 10.54 -7.22 8.89
CA GLU A 82 11.64 -8.17 8.67
C GLU A 82 12.86 -7.89 9.56
N LYS A 83 13.26 -6.63 9.66
CA LYS A 83 14.49 -6.23 10.34
C LYS A 83 14.43 -4.83 10.93
N ILE A 84 14.97 -4.67 12.13
CA ILE A 84 15.21 -3.36 12.78
C ILE A 84 16.71 -3.07 12.69
N ILE A 85 17.07 -1.93 12.09
CA ILE A 85 18.46 -1.51 11.93
C ILE A 85 18.74 -0.33 12.87
N PRO A 86 19.47 -0.53 13.98
CA PRO A 86 19.89 0.57 14.86
C PRO A 86 20.84 1.53 14.12
N ASN A 87 20.74 2.82 14.40
CA ASN A 87 21.69 3.84 13.91
C ASN A 87 21.87 3.83 12.38
N ALA A 88 20.76 3.70 11.64
CA ALA A 88 20.72 3.65 10.18
C ALA A 88 21.04 5.02 9.49
N SER A 89 22.05 5.74 9.96
CA SER A 89 22.47 7.08 9.49
C SER A 89 22.78 7.14 7.99
N ASN A 90 23.07 6.00 7.37
CA ASN A 90 23.33 5.89 5.93
C ASN A 90 22.06 5.99 5.07
N TYR A 91 20.86 5.81 5.63
CA TYR A 91 19.60 5.87 4.89
C TYR A 91 18.92 7.22 5.08
N LYS A 92 19.24 8.17 4.20
CA LYS A 92 18.69 9.54 4.24
C LYS A 92 17.23 9.65 3.78
N HIS A 93 16.72 8.64 3.09
CA HIS A 93 15.38 8.64 2.51
C HIS A 93 14.73 7.25 2.61
N ILE A 94 13.41 7.21 2.48
CA ILE A 94 12.66 5.95 2.34
C ILE A 94 12.85 5.43 0.92
N LEU A 95 13.13 4.14 0.82
CA LEU A 95 13.36 3.45 -0.44
C LEU A 95 12.53 2.17 -0.47
N CYS A 96 11.89 1.93 -1.61
CA CYS A 96 11.42 0.62 -2.02
C CYS A 96 12.62 -0.11 -2.62
N MET A 97 13.11 -1.13 -1.89
CA MET A 97 14.35 -1.83 -2.22
C MET A 97 14.14 -2.90 -3.29
N ASP A 98 12.96 -3.51 -3.30
CA ASP A 98 12.61 -4.62 -4.18
C ASP A 98 11.09 -4.73 -4.32
N GLY A 99 10.64 -5.53 -5.27
CA GLY A 99 9.25 -5.89 -5.47
C GLY A 99 9.05 -6.67 -6.77
N GLU A 100 7.87 -7.26 -6.91
CA GLU A 100 7.49 -8.05 -8.08
C GLU A 100 6.08 -7.66 -8.52
N ARG A 101 5.90 -7.51 -9.84
CA ARG A 101 4.65 -7.14 -10.52
C ARG A 101 4.14 -5.74 -10.14
N ALA A 102 3.22 -5.21 -10.94
CA ALA A 102 2.54 -3.98 -10.59
C ALA A 102 1.43 -4.28 -9.56
N CYS A 103 1.21 -3.34 -8.65
CA CYS A 103 0.06 -3.40 -7.75
C CYS A 103 -1.23 -3.22 -8.56
N PRO A 104 -2.33 -3.92 -8.21
CA PRO A 104 -3.63 -3.69 -8.83
C PRO A 104 -4.02 -2.20 -8.83
N PRO A 105 -4.59 -1.68 -9.92
CA PRO A 105 -5.10 -0.31 -9.95
C PRO A 105 -6.18 -0.08 -8.89
N GLU A 106 -6.24 1.14 -8.35
CA GLU A 106 -7.40 1.57 -7.56
C GLU A 106 -8.70 1.49 -8.38
N ASN A 107 -9.81 1.16 -7.72
CA ASN A 107 -11.15 1.08 -8.29
C ASN A 107 -11.29 0.06 -9.43
N CYS A 108 -10.48 -1.01 -9.41
CA CYS A 108 -10.62 -2.10 -10.36
C CYS A 108 -11.58 -3.20 -9.89
N GLY A 109 -12.36 -2.98 -8.81
CA GLY A 109 -13.36 -3.93 -8.31
C GLY A 109 -12.74 -5.02 -7.43
N GLY A 110 -11.74 -4.65 -6.63
CA GLY A 110 -11.04 -5.56 -5.73
C GLY A 110 -10.33 -6.71 -6.47
N VAL A 111 -10.06 -7.78 -5.74
CA VAL A 111 -9.34 -8.96 -6.26
C VAL A 111 -10.08 -9.58 -7.45
N SER A 112 -11.40 -9.70 -7.38
CA SER A 112 -12.19 -10.32 -8.46
C SER A 112 -12.07 -9.52 -9.76
N GLY A 113 -12.33 -8.21 -9.71
CA GLY A 113 -12.25 -7.38 -10.89
C GLY A 113 -10.83 -7.31 -11.46
N TYR A 114 -9.79 -7.32 -10.61
CA TYR A 114 -8.42 -7.42 -11.12
C TYR A 114 -8.12 -8.73 -11.84
N LEU A 115 -8.61 -9.87 -11.32
CA LEU A 115 -8.44 -11.16 -11.97
C LEU A 115 -9.17 -11.24 -13.32
N GLU A 116 -10.34 -10.62 -13.44
CA GLU A 116 -11.06 -10.48 -14.71
C GLU A 116 -10.28 -9.64 -15.72
N ILE A 117 -9.68 -8.53 -15.27
CA ILE A 117 -8.78 -7.71 -16.10
C ILE A 117 -7.60 -8.56 -16.60
N LEU A 118 -6.92 -9.29 -15.70
CA LEU A 118 -5.79 -10.14 -16.09
C LEU A 118 -6.18 -11.26 -17.06
N ALA A 119 -7.33 -11.91 -16.83
CA ALA A 119 -7.85 -12.94 -17.73
C ALA A 119 -8.11 -12.36 -19.12
N THR A 120 -8.69 -11.16 -19.20
CA THR A 120 -9.00 -10.51 -20.46
C THR A 120 -7.72 -10.08 -21.19
N LEU A 121 -6.73 -9.52 -20.48
CA LEU A 121 -5.43 -9.17 -21.07
C LEU A 121 -4.70 -10.38 -21.66
N ARG A 122 -4.80 -11.55 -21.02
CA ARG A 122 -4.24 -12.80 -21.54
C ARG A 122 -4.97 -13.31 -22.78
N ALA A 123 -6.26 -13.06 -22.90
CA ALA A 123 -7.04 -13.45 -24.07
C ALA A 123 -6.75 -12.57 -25.30
N LEU A 124 -6.42 -11.30 -25.09
CA LEU A 124 -6.21 -10.29 -26.13
C LEU A 124 -4.80 -10.28 -26.75
N VAL A 125 -4.11 -11.43 -26.85
CA VAL A 125 -2.73 -11.51 -27.36
C VAL A 125 -2.59 -10.79 -28.73
N GLY A 126 -2.11 -9.54 -28.71
CA GLY A 126 -1.81 -8.75 -29.90
C GLY A 126 -2.58 -7.42 -30.05
N GLU A 127 -3.75 -7.24 -29.45
CA GLU A 127 -4.52 -5.99 -29.57
C GLU A 127 -4.41 -5.14 -28.30
N GLN A 128 -3.52 -4.14 -28.35
CA GLN A 128 -3.41 -3.08 -27.34
C GLN A 128 -4.58 -2.10 -27.49
N ASP A 129 -5.79 -2.56 -27.20
CA ASP A 129 -6.96 -1.70 -27.24
C ASP A 129 -6.88 -0.66 -26.11
N LYS A 130 -7.16 0.60 -26.46
CA LYS A 130 -6.96 1.79 -25.61
C LYS A 130 -7.81 1.70 -24.35
N GLU A 131 -8.98 1.06 -24.43
CA GLU A 131 -9.85 0.83 -23.29
C GLU A 131 -9.19 -0.12 -22.26
N PHE A 132 -8.45 -1.14 -22.72
CA PHE A 132 -7.72 -2.06 -21.84
C PHE A 132 -6.51 -1.42 -21.18
N ILE A 133 -5.79 -0.56 -21.91
CA ILE A 133 -4.72 0.26 -21.32
C ILE A 133 -5.29 1.13 -20.19
N MET A 134 -6.50 1.68 -20.35
CA MET A 134 -7.14 2.46 -19.29
C MET A 134 -7.49 1.62 -18.05
N LEU A 135 -7.95 0.38 -18.21
CA LEU A 135 -8.28 -0.52 -17.08
C LEU A 135 -7.09 -0.80 -16.16
N VAL A 136 -5.87 -0.82 -16.70
CA VAL A 136 -4.62 -0.98 -15.92
C VAL A 136 -3.88 0.34 -15.68
N ASN A 137 -4.53 1.50 -15.91
CA ASN A 137 -3.90 2.82 -15.83
C ASN A 137 -2.57 2.91 -16.62
N GLY A 138 -2.50 2.21 -17.74
CA GLY A 138 -1.34 2.12 -18.62
C GLY A 138 -0.14 1.36 -18.04
N GLN A 139 -0.34 0.58 -16.98
CA GLN A 139 0.72 -0.21 -16.37
C GLN A 139 0.74 -1.63 -16.92
N ASN A 140 1.95 -2.18 -17.10
CA ASN A 140 2.11 -3.61 -17.35
C ASN A 140 1.99 -4.34 -16.00
N PRO A 141 0.97 -5.20 -15.80
CA PRO A 141 0.76 -5.90 -14.53
C PRO A 141 1.93 -6.78 -14.10
N GLU A 142 2.79 -7.20 -15.04
CA GLU A 142 3.94 -8.07 -14.75
C GLU A 142 5.22 -7.30 -14.40
N VAL A 143 5.21 -5.96 -14.44
CA VAL A 143 6.43 -5.15 -14.26
C VAL A 143 6.25 -4.11 -13.15
N ILE A 144 7.15 -4.12 -12.17
CA ILE A 144 7.28 -3.06 -11.18
C ILE A 144 8.24 -1.96 -11.66
N ASP A 145 7.86 -0.70 -11.50
CA ASP A 145 8.74 0.46 -11.78
C ASP A 145 9.31 1.03 -10.46
N LEU A 146 10.34 0.37 -9.94
CA LEU A 146 11.04 0.79 -8.72
C LEU A 146 11.63 2.20 -8.85
N ALA A 147 12.07 2.60 -10.05
CA ALA A 147 12.61 3.94 -10.29
C ALA A 147 11.54 5.02 -10.14
N ARG A 148 10.33 4.80 -10.65
CA ARG A 148 9.17 5.68 -10.44
C ARG A 148 8.74 5.71 -8.98
N ILE A 149 8.64 4.57 -8.32
CA ILE A 149 8.26 4.48 -6.89
C ILE A 149 9.26 5.30 -6.05
N ASN A 150 10.55 5.05 -6.20
CA ASN A 150 11.59 5.73 -5.42
C ASN A 150 11.67 7.24 -5.72
N ARG A 151 11.41 7.67 -6.97
CA ARG A 151 11.28 9.11 -7.30
C ARG A 151 10.11 9.76 -6.55
N ARG A 152 8.97 9.08 -6.42
CA ARG A 152 7.81 9.58 -5.66
C ARG A 152 8.10 9.58 -4.15
N LEU A 153 8.67 8.51 -3.60
CA LEU A 153 9.04 8.43 -2.18
C LEU A 153 10.00 9.55 -1.77
N LYS A 154 10.98 9.89 -2.61
CA LYS A 154 11.91 11.00 -2.35
C LYS A 154 11.22 12.37 -2.24
N ARG A 155 10.07 12.55 -2.89
CA ARG A 155 9.29 13.80 -2.86
C ARG A 155 8.28 13.84 -1.72
N LEU A 156 8.02 12.71 -1.08
CA LEU A 156 7.07 12.62 0.03
C LEU A 156 7.62 13.40 1.22
N LYS A 157 6.83 14.36 1.71
CA LYS A 157 7.15 15.13 2.92
C LYS A 157 6.61 14.35 4.11
N ILE A 158 7.52 13.79 4.90
CA ILE A 158 7.27 12.90 6.03
C ILE A 158 7.85 13.50 7.29
#